data_AF-A0A0B8NVH1-F1
#
_entry.id   AF-A0A0B8NVH1-F1
#
_cell.length_a   1.000
_cell.length_b   1.000
_cell.length_c   1.000
_cell.angle_alpha   90.00
_cell.angle_beta   90.00
_cell.angle_gamma   90.00
#
_symmetry.space_group_name_H-M   'P 1'
#
loop_
_entity.id
_entity.type
_entity.pdbx_description
1 polymer ?
#
loop_
_entity_poly.entity_id
_entity_poly.type
_entity_poly.pdbx_seq_one_letter_code
_entity_poly.pdbx_strand_id
1 'polypeptide(L)'
;MSLSRRSFLKGLGATGAAASVIGPSLLVSSGASAAESTDGVWKTSGSHWGAFRARVWAGKVQEVTPLEADKYPTDMLNGIKGIIYSPSRVRYPMVRLDWLKKHKYAADTRGNNRFVRVTWDEALDLFYRELERVQKDYGPWALHAGQTGWRQTGQMHSCNNHMQRAIGLHGYSVKKVGDYSTGAGQTILPYVLGSTEVYAQGTSWSLS
;
A
#
# COMPACT_ATOMS: atom_id res chain seq x y z
N MET A 1 -3.97 -25.16 -53.63
CA MET A 1 -3.13 -25.00 -52.43
C MET A 1 -4.02 -24.58 -51.28
N SER A 2 -4.09 -25.39 -50.22
CA SER A 2 -5.00 -25.16 -49.08
C SER A 2 -4.42 -24.11 -48.13
N LEU A 3 -5.11 -22.99 -47.95
CA LEU A 3 -4.75 -21.96 -46.96
C LEU A 3 -5.09 -22.47 -45.56
N SER A 4 -4.06 -22.78 -44.77
CA SER A 4 -4.20 -23.14 -43.36
C SER A 4 -4.40 -21.90 -42.49
N ARG A 5 -5.31 -21.98 -41.50
CA ARG A 5 -5.55 -20.95 -40.47
C ARG A 5 -4.25 -20.47 -39.80
N ARG A 6 -3.24 -21.34 -39.70
CA ARG A 6 -1.93 -21.02 -39.14
C ARG A 6 -1.10 -20.08 -40.03
N SER A 7 -1.26 -20.17 -41.35
CA SER A 7 -0.57 -19.32 -42.32
C SER A 7 -1.21 -17.92 -42.38
N PHE A 8 -2.53 -17.83 -42.20
CA PHE A 8 -3.26 -16.56 -42.11
C PHE A 8 -2.88 -15.75 -40.87
N LEU A 9 -2.79 -16.40 -39.70
CA LEU A 9 -2.40 -15.73 -38.45
C LEU A 9 -0.93 -15.27 -38.43
N LYS A 10 -0.03 -15.98 -39.12
CA LYS A 10 1.34 -15.52 -39.32
C LYS A 10 1.43 -14.33 -40.27
N GLY A 11 0.55 -14.25 -41.28
CA GLY A 11 0.47 -13.12 -42.21
C GLY A 11 -0.02 -11.82 -41.56
N LEU A 12 -0.96 -11.91 -40.62
CA LEU A 12 -1.49 -10.76 -39.88
C LEU A 12 -0.48 -10.12 -38.89
N GLY A 13 0.48 -10.89 -38.39
CA GLY A 13 1.52 -10.38 -37.50
C GLY A 13 2.62 -9.57 -38.19
N ALA A 14 2.77 -9.67 -39.51
CA ALA A 14 3.88 -9.07 -40.25
C ALA A 14 3.49 -7.81 -41.06
N THR A 15 2.20 -7.54 -41.27
CA THR A 15 1.72 -6.36 -42.02
C THR A 15 0.97 -5.31 -41.18
N GLY A 16 0.81 -5.55 -39.87
CA GLY A 16 0.14 -4.62 -38.94
C GLY A 16 1.06 -3.67 -38.14
N ALA A 17 2.39 -3.74 -38.33
CA ALA A 17 3.35 -3.06 -37.45
C ALA A 17 3.80 -1.66 -37.91
N ALA A 18 3.24 -1.09 -39.00
CA ALA A 18 3.79 0.13 -39.59
C ALA A 18 2.87 1.37 -39.63
N ALA A 19 1.65 1.36 -39.07
CA ALA A 19 0.74 2.49 -39.30
C ALA A 19 -0.18 2.97 -38.15
N SER A 20 -0.06 2.50 -36.89
CA SER A 20 -1.06 2.92 -35.89
C SER A 20 -0.64 2.94 -34.41
N VAL A 21 0.64 3.10 -34.08
CA VAL A 21 1.04 3.43 -32.69
C VAL A 21 1.93 4.66 -32.63
N ILE A 22 1.54 5.71 -33.35
CA ILE A 22 1.84 7.09 -32.93
C ILE A 22 0.59 7.56 -32.19
N GLY A 23 0.48 7.17 -30.93
CA GLY A 23 -0.55 7.72 -30.05
C GLY A 23 -0.32 9.23 -29.86
N PRO A 24 -1.37 10.02 -29.55
CA PRO A 24 -1.26 11.48 -29.38
C PRO A 24 -0.35 11.92 -28.22
N SER A 25 0.25 10.99 -27.48
CA SER A 25 1.12 11.24 -26.33
C SER A 25 2.53 11.73 -26.68
N LEU A 26 2.96 11.72 -27.95
CA LEU A 26 4.29 12.20 -28.36
C LEU A 26 4.33 13.67 -28.81
N LEU A 27 3.19 14.37 -28.80
CA LEU A 27 3.10 15.81 -29.13
C LEU A 27 2.78 16.71 -27.93
N VAL A 28 2.79 16.18 -26.70
CA VAL A 28 2.80 17.04 -25.51
C VAL A 28 4.22 17.56 -25.34
N SER A 29 4.48 18.71 -25.97
CA SER A 29 5.51 19.63 -25.52
C SER A 29 5.33 19.81 -24.01
N SER A 30 6.29 19.31 -23.23
CA SER A 30 6.47 19.72 -21.84
C SER A 30 6.87 21.20 -21.86
N GLY A 31 5.86 22.06 -22.01
CA GLY A 31 6.01 23.50 -21.84
C GLY A 31 6.54 23.75 -20.45
N ALA A 32 7.74 24.31 -20.39
CA ALA A 32 8.36 24.74 -19.17
C ALA A 32 7.45 25.73 -18.42
N SER A 33 7.37 25.50 -17.11
CA SER A 33 6.94 26.41 -16.05
C SER A 33 5.65 27.19 -16.32
N ALA A 34 4.51 26.59 -16.00
CA ALA A 34 3.41 27.38 -15.47
C ALA A 34 3.96 28.17 -14.29
N ALA A 35 3.87 29.49 -14.34
CA ALA A 35 4.13 30.36 -13.19
C ALA A 35 3.42 29.74 -11.98
N GLU A 36 4.18 29.33 -10.95
CA GLU A 36 3.58 28.82 -9.71
C GLU A 36 2.66 29.93 -9.22
N SER A 37 1.34 29.67 -9.23
CA SER A 37 0.41 30.58 -8.58
C SER A 37 0.89 30.73 -7.13
N THR A 38 0.99 31.95 -6.65
CA THR A 38 1.39 32.24 -5.27
C THR A 38 0.46 31.57 -4.25
N ASP A 39 -0.76 31.23 -4.67
CA ASP A 39 -1.79 30.64 -3.82
C ASP A 39 -1.75 29.10 -3.74
N GLY A 40 -1.08 28.42 -4.68
CA GLY A 40 -1.03 26.96 -4.75
C GLY A 40 -2.29 26.31 -5.34
N VAL A 41 -2.31 24.98 -5.33
CA VAL A 41 -3.38 24.17 -5.94
C VAL A 41 -4.10 23.36 -4.87
N TRP A 42 -5.42 23.52 -4.81
CA TRP A 42 -6.29 22.70 -3.98
C TRP A 42 -6.56 21.34 -4.64
N LYS A 43 -6.37 20.26 -3.88
CA LYS A 43 -6.63 18.88 -4.31
C LYS A 43 -7.56 18.20 -3.33
N THR A 44 -8.41 17.31 -3.82
CA THR A 44 -9.27 16.48 -2.98
C THR A 44 -8.56 15.20 -2.59
N SER A 45 -8.66 14.81 -1.33
CA SER A 45 -8.19 13.53 -0.81
C SER A 45 -9.10 13.03 0.32
N GLY A 46 -8.87 11.81 0.78
CA GLY A 46 -9.57 11.24 1.92
C GLY A 46 -8.67 10.36 2.77
N SER A 47 -9.12 10.09 3.99
CA SER A 47 -8.46 9.22 4.96
C SER A 47 -9.51 8.55 5.85
N HIS A 48 -9.08 7.79 6.86
CA HIS A 48 -9.99 7.29 7.90
C HIS A 48 -10.65 8.40 8.73
N TRP A 49 -10.10 9.62 8.68
CA TRP A 49 -10.62 10.79 9.39
C TRP A 49 -11.56 11.66 8.54
N GLY A 50 -11.97 11.18 7.36
CA GLY A 50 -12.89 11.87 6.47
C GLY A 50 -12.23 12.35 5.17
N ALA A 51 -13.05 13.01 4.36
CA ALA A 51 -12.65 13.65 3.10
C ALA A 51 -12.28 15.12 3.35
N PHE A 52 -11.25 15.59 2.63
CA PHE A 52 -10.70 16.93 2.83
C PHE A 52 -10.10 17.50 1.54
N ARG A 53 -9.95 18.82 1.50
CA ARG A 53 -9.16 19.55 0.52
C ARG A 53 -7.77 19.80 1.11
N ALA A 54 -6.73 19.61 0.30
CA ALA A 54 -5.36 19.92 0.67
C ALA A 54 -4.79 20.95 -0.31
N ARG A 55 -4.28 22.07 0.21
CA ARG A 55 -3.61 23.09 -0.58
C ARG A 55 -2.14 22.74 -0.72
N VAL A 56 -1.69 22.53 -1.95
CA VAL A 56 -0.30 22.19 -2.27
C VAL A 56 0.38 23.40 -2.90
N TRP A 57 1.48 23.85 -2.30
CA TRP A 57 2.27 24.97 -2.79
C TRP A 57 3.76 24.75 -2.46
N ALA A 58 4.65 25.12 -3.38
CA ALA A 58 6.10 24.88 -3.29
C ALA A 58 6.43 23.40 -2.96
N GLY A 59 5.72 22.47 -3.63
CA GLY A 59 5.91 21.03 -3.44
C GLY A 59 5.49 20.47 -2.07
N LYS A 60 4.81 21.25 -1.22
CA LYS A 60 4.38 20.84 0.12
C LYS A 60 2.90 21.08 0.36
N VAL A 61 2.31 20.26 1.23
CA VAL A 61 0.96 20.47 1.76
C VAL A 61 1.06 21.60 2.78
N GLN A 62 0.49 22.74 2.43
CA GLN A 62 0.49 23.92 3.30
C GLN A 62 -0.72 23.93 4.23
N GLU A 63 -1.86 23.45 3.74
CA GLU A 63 -3.14 23.58 4.42
C GLU A 63 -4.03 22.38 4.12
N VAL A 64 -4.86 22.01 5.09
CA VAL A 64 -5.87 20.97 4.97
C VAL A 64 -7.17 21.52 5.55
N THR A 65 -8.25 21.45 4.77
CA THR A 65 -9.58 21.87 5.19
C THR A 65 -10.57 20.75 4.96
N PRO A 66 -11.61 20.59 5.79
CA PRO A 66 -12.65 19.59 5.56
C PRO A 66 -13.33 19.75 4.20
N LEU A 67 -13.87 18.66 3.66
CA LEU A 67 -14.69 18.74 2.46
C LEU A 67 -15.97 19.53 2.77
N GLU A 68 -16.44 20.32 1.81
CA GLU A 68 -17.55 21.27 2.00
C GLU A 68 -18.87 20.59 2.40
N ALA A 69 -19.02 19.30 2.02
CA ALA A 69 -20.20 18.50 2.34
C ALA A 69 -20.20 17.94 3.78
N ASP A 70 -19.06 17.96 4.48
CA ASP A 70 -18.95 17.44 5.84
C ASP A 70 -19.36 18.52 6.85
N LYS A 71 -20.51 18.32 7.51
CA LYS A 71 -21.06 19.25 8.51
C LYS A 71 -20.43 19.08 9.89
N TYR A 72 -19.78 17.95 10.17
CA TYR A 72 -19.24 17.62 11.50
C TYR A 72 -17.80 17.09 11.39
N PRO A 73 -16.87 17.90 10.85
CA PRO A 73 -15.50 17.46 10.64
C PRO A 73 -14.77 17.23 11.96
N THR A 74 -13.84 16.29 11.97
CA THR A 74 -12.99 16.02 13.13
C THR A 74 -11.81 16.98 13.22
N ASP A 75 -11.49 17.41 14.44
CA ASP A 75 -10.30 18.21 14.74
C ASP A 75 -8.98 17.49 14.38
N MET A 76 -9.00 16.15 14.31
CA MET A 76 -7.82 15.35 13.94
C MET A 76 -7.27 15.66 12.53
N LEU A 77 -8.05 16.29 11.64
CA LEU A 77 -7.57 16.72 10.32
C LEU A 77 -6.40 17.71 10.42
N ASN A 78 -6.33 18.51 11.50
CA ASN A 78 -5.22 19.41 11.78
C ASN A 78 -3.88 18.66 11.93
N GLY A 79 -3.90 17.37 12.27
CA GLY A 79 -2.73 16.51 12.42
C GLY A 79 -2.14 15.97 11.12
N ILE A 80 -2.82 16.09 9.97
CA ILE A 80 -2.41 15.43 8.71
C ILE A 80 -1.00 15.87 8.27
N LYS A 81 -0.68 17.16 8.36
CA LYS A 81 0.66 17.67 8.02
C LYS A 81 1.74 17.07 8.92
N GLY A 82 1.42 16.85 10.21
CA GLY A 82 2.29 16.20 11.18
C GLY A 82 2.65 14.78 10.77
N ILE A 83 1.72 14.03 10.16
CA ILE A 83 1.99 12.67 9.66
C ILE A 83 2.96 12.70 8.47
N ILE A 84 2.84 13.67 7.56
CA ILE A 84 3.65 13.74 6.34
C ILE A 84 5.10 14.18 6.66
N TYR A 85 5.25 15.19 7.51
CA TYR A 85 6.51 15.91 7.75
C TYR A 85 7.13 15.68 9.15
N SER A 86 6.68 14.65 9.88
CA SER A 86 7.20 14.32 11.21
C SER A 86 8.72 14.07 11.21
N PRO A 87 9.44 14.48 12.26
CA PRO A 87 10.83 14.06 12.51
C PRO A 87 11.02 12.54 12.54
N SER A 88 9.97 11.78 12.90
CA SER A 88 9.98 10.31 12.97
C SER A 88 9.80 9.64 11.60
N ARG A 89 9.86 10.38 10.50
CA ARG A 89 9.74 9.84 9.14
C ARG A 89 10.91 8.92 8.81
N VAL A 90 10.61 7.67 8.44
CA VAL A 90 11.61 6.73 7.89
C VAL A 90 12.07 7.26 6.52
N ARG A 91 13.36 7.59 6.42
CA ARG A 91 13.95 8.25 5.22
C ARG A 91 14.56 7.27 4.21
N TYR A 92 15.13 6.16 4.69
CA TYR A 92 15.90 5.23 3.88
C TYR A 92 15.67 3.78 4.33
N PRO A 93 15.98 2.78 3.49
CA PRO A 93 16.14 1.41 3.93
C PRO A 93 17.23 1.31 4.99
N MET A 94 16.94 0.56 6.06
CA MET A 94 17.83 0.40 7.20
C MET A 94 17.85 -1.07 7.61
N VAL A 95 19.02 -1.58 7.99
CA VAL A 95 19.19 -2.93 8.52
C VAL A 95 19.82 -2.83 9.91
N ARG A 96 19.36 -3.66 10.85
CA ARG A 96 19.90 -3.67 12.21
C ARG A 96 21.36 -4.12 12.19
N LEU A 97 22.22 -3.36 12.88
CA LEU A 97 23.68 -3.50 12.84
C LEU A 97 24.16 -4.94 13.07
N ASP A 98 23.71 -5.57 14.15
CA ASP A 98 24.22 -6.89 14.55
C ASP A 98 23.70 -8.02 13.64
N TRP A 99 22.55 -7.83 13.00
CA TRP A 99 22.06 -8.77 11.98
C TRP A 99 22.86 -8.63 10.69
N LEU A 100 23.11 -7.40 10.24
CA LEU A 100 23.87 -7.14 9.01
C LEU A 100 25.30 -7.69 9.10
N LYS A 101 25.97 -7.51 10.24
CA LYS A 101 27.32 -8.04 10.46
C LYS A 101 27.39 -9.57 10.47
N LYS A 102 26.37 -10.23 11.03
CA LYS A 102 26.39 -11.68 11.25
C LYS A 102 25.72 -12.46 10.12
N HIS A 103 24.80 -11.84 9.39
CA HIS A 103 23.83 -12.48 8.50
C HIS A 103 23.13 -13.69 9.12
N LYS A 104 22.87 -13.60 10.44
CA LYS A 104 22.33 -14.68 11.28
C LYS A 104 21.42 -14.09 12.35
N TYR A 105 20.69 -14.96 13.03
CA TYR A 105 19.88 -14.58 14.18
C TYR A 105 20.71 -13.82 15.24
N ALA A 106 20.15 -12.71 15.74
CA ALA A 106 20.79 -11.86 16.75
C ALA A 106 19.72 -11.09 17.52
N ALA A 107 18.76 -11.78 18.17
CA ALA A 107 17.61 -11.11 18.77
C ALA A 107 17.90 -10.38 20.09
N ASP A 108 18.97 -10.76 20.79
CA ASP A 108 19.49 -10.17 22.02
C ASP A 108 19.66 -8.64 21.95
N THR A 109 19.88 -8.13 20.74
CA THR A 109 20.13 -6.71 20.48
C THR A 109 18.94 -5.99 19.82
N ARG A 110 17.77 -6.63 19.69
CA ARG A 110 16.56 -5.96 19.20
C ARG A 110 16.08 -4.93 20.23
N GLY A 111 15.76 -3.72 19.77
CA GLY A 111 15.33 -2.60 20.61
C GLY A 111 16.42 -1.60 21.00
N ASN A 112 17.70 -1.86 20.69
CA ASN A 112 18.81 -0.94 20.98
C ASN A 112 18.96 0.22 19.98
N ASN A 113 18.07 0.33 18.98
CA ASN A 113 18.02 1.38 17.96
C ASN A 113 19.30 1.59 17.12
N ARG A 114 20.17 0.57 16.98
CA ARG A 114 21.37 0.63 16.12
C ARG A 114 21.09 0.08 14.72
N PHE A 115 21.01 0.97 13.75
CA PHE A 115 20.73 0.65 12.35
C PHE A 115 21.80 1.18 11.41
N VAL A 116 22.02 0.46 10.31
CA VAL A 116 22.90 0.83 9.21
C VAL A 116 22.03 1.13 7.99
N ARG A 117 22.28 2.26 7.34
CA ARG A 117 21.63 2.61 6.08
C ARG A 117 22.19 1.74 4.96
N VAL A 118 21.32 1.20 4.13
CA VAL A 118 21.67 0.38 2.96
C VAL A 118 20.99 0.94 1.70
N THR A 119 21.37 0.43 0.53
CA THR A 119 20.67 0.73 -0.72
C THR A 119 19.35 -0.04 -0.80
N TRP A 120 18.48 0.33 -1.75
CA TRP A 120 17.26 -0.43 -2.01
C TRP A 120 17.56 -1.83 -2.54
N ASP A 121 18.53 -1.96 -3.46
CA ASP A 121 18.92 -3.26 -4.02
C ASP A 121 19.43 -4.20 -2.93
N GLU A 122 20.31 -3.72 -2.06
CA GLU A 122 20.81 -4.51 -0.93
C GLU A 122 19.68 -4.93 0.02
N ALA A 123 18.76 -4.02 0.35
CA ALA A 123 17.62 -4.35 1.21
C ALA A 123 16.71 -5.42 0.60
N LEU A 124 16.47 -5.36 -0.71
CA LEU A 124 15.64 -6.32 -1.43
C LEU A 124 16.32 -7.68 -1.57
N ASP A 125 17.62 -7.72 -1.86
CA ASP A 125 18.41 -8.95 -1.90
C ASP A 125 18.43 -9.66 -0.55
N LEU A 126 18.64 -8.91 0.54
CA LEU A 126 18.60 -9.44 1.90
C LEU A 126 17.21 -10.00 2.25
N PHE A 127 16.15 -9.32 1.83
CA PHE A 127 14.77 -9.76 2.05
C PHE A 127 14.47 -11.05 1.28
N TYR A 128 14.79 -11.09 -0.03
CA TYR A 128 14.59 -12.27 -0.87
C TYR A 128 15.37 -13.48 -0.35
N ARG A 129 16.64 -13.29 0.02
CA ARG A 129 17.48 -14.36 0.58
C ARG A 129 16.88 -14.99 1.84
N GLU A 130 16.30 -14.19 2.73
CA GLU A 130 15.66 -14.73 3.94
C GLU A 130 14.35 -15.46 3.63
N LEU A 131 13.56 -14.98 2.66
CA LEU A 131 12.38 -15.71 2.22
C LEU A 131 12.76 -17.07 1.61
N GLU A 132 13.76 -17.11 0.74
CA GLU A 132 14.29 -18.34 0.14
C GLU A 132 14.79 -19.31 1.21
N ARG A 133 15.60 -18.82 2.16
CA ARG A 133 16.13 -19.62 3.27
C ARG A 133 15.01 -20.23 4.11
N VAL A 134 14.02 -19.43 4.49
CA VAL A 134 12.90 -19.91 5.32
C VAL A 134 12.09 -20.98 4.60
N GLN A 135 11.78 -20.77 3.31
CA GLN A 135 11.03 -21.74 2.52
C GLN A 135 11.81 -23.05 2.31
N LYS A 136 13.11 -22.99 2.00
CA LYS A 136 13.92 -24.18 1.72
C LYS A 136 14.26 -24.99 2.96
N ASP A 137 14.66 -24.32 4.04
CA ASP A 137 15.21 -25.00 5.22
C ASP A 137 14.11 -25.47 6.18
N TYR A 138 12.97 -24.78 6.22
CA TYR A 138 11.90 -25.04 7.19
C TYR A 138 10.53 -25.23 6.58
N GLY A 139 10.29 -24.82 5.33
CA GLY A 139 8.98 -24.87 4.71
C GLY A 139 8.04 -23.74 5.15
N PRO A 140 6.81 -23.73 4.60
CA PRO A 140 5.92 -22.57 4.67
C PRO A 140 5.29 -22.30 6.04
N TRP A 141 5.25 -23.29 6.93
CA TRP A 141 4.74 -23.12 8.29
C TRP A 141 5.66 -22.23 9.16
N ALA A 142 6.93 -22.08 8.78
CA ALA A 142 7.89 -21.24 9.49
C ALA A 142 7.79 -19.74 9.13
N LEU A 143 6.99 -19.37 8.12
CA LEU A 143 6.75 -17.98 7.73
C LEU A 143 5.35 -17.55 8.16
N HIS A 144 5.27 -16.64 9.15
CA HIS A 144 4.01 -16.00 9.51
C HIS A 144 3.91 -14.61 8.85
N ALA A 145 3.06 -14.49 7.83
CA ALA A 145 2.80 -13.23 7.14
C ALA A 145 1.33 -12.80 7.27
N GLY A 146 0.57 -13.36 8.20
CA GLY A 146 -0.89 -13.19 8.29
C GLY A 146 -1.41 -11.94 9.00
N GLN A 147 -0.54 -11.17 9.67
CA GLN A 147 -1.00 -10.11 10.57
C GLN A 147 -1.67 -8.96 9.81
N THR A 148 -2.75 -8.43 10.40
CA THR A 148 -3.53 -7.31 9.84
C THR A 148 -3.68 -6.20 10.86
N GLY A 149 -3.94 -4.99 10.36
CA GLY A 149 -4.16 -3.80 11.18
C GLY A 149 -4.72 -2.66 10.35
N TRP A 150 -4.91 -1.50 10.99
CA TRP A 150 -5.41 -0.28 10.35
C TRP A 150 -4.37 0.34 9.40
N ARG A 151 -4.35 -0.16 8.16
CA ARG A 151 -3.69 0.55 7.04
C ARG A 151 -4.50 1.77 6.62
N GLN A 152 -3.91 2.69 5.86
CA GLN A 152 -4.65 3.80 5.25
C GLN A 152 -5.66 3.32 4.18
N THR A 153 -6.65 4.16 3.89
CA THR A 153 -7.70 3.92 2.89
C THR A 153 -7.12 3.90 1.46
N GLY A 154 -7.87 3.31 0.53
CA GLY A 154 -7.49 3.22 -0.88
C GLY A 154 -7.61 1.80 -1.43
N GLN A 155 -8.10 1.69 -2.66
CA GLN A 155 -8.32 0.42 -3.35
C GLN A 155 -7.02 -0.12 -3.98
N MET A 156 -6.26 0.74 -4.65
CA MET A 156 -4.99 0.36 -5.28
C MET A 156 -3.87 0.19 -4.24
N HIS A 157 -3.55 1.23 -3.46
CA HIS A 157 -2.41 1.20 -2.52
C HIS A 157 -2.75 0.54 -1.17
N SER A 158 -3.25 -0.69 -1.22
CA SER A 158 -3.48 -1.53 -0.04
C SER A 158 -2.20 -2.27 0.36
N CYS A 159 -1.47 -1.77 1.37
CA CYS A 159 -0.17 -2.34 1.77
C CYS A 159 -0.27 -3.82 2.16
N ASN A 160 -1.31 -4.22 2.91
CA ASN A 160 -1.53 -5.61 3.28
C ASN A 160 -1.76 -6.49 2.05
N ASN A 161 -2.58 -6.06 1.08
CA ASN A 161 -2.83 -6.84 -0.13
C ASN A 161 -1.55 -6.98 -0.98
N HIS A 162 -0.77 -5.89 -1.11
CA HIS A 162 0.51 -5.93 -1.83
C HIS A 162 1.52 -6.86 -1.16
N MET A 163 1.63 -6.80 0.17
CA MET A 163 2.49 -7.71 0.92
C MET A 163 2.04 -9.17 0.75
N GLN A 164 0.76 -9.47 0.93
CA GLN A 164 0.22 -10.83 0.75
C GLN A 164 0.45 -11.35 -0.66
N ARG A 165 0.30 -10.49 -1.67
CA ARG A 165 0.59 -10.82 -3.07
C ARG A 165 2.08 -11.12 -3.27
N ALA A 166 2.97 -10.27 -2.78
CA ALA A 166 4.41 -10.47 -2.91
C ALA A 166 4.89 -11.77 -2.22
N ILE A 167 4.42 -12.01 -0.99
CA ILE A 167 4.73 -13.25 -0.26
C ILE A 167 4.13 -14.46 -0.98
N GLY A 168 2.88 -14.38 -1.44
CA GLY A 168 2.21 -15.47 -2.16
C GLY A 168 2.83 -15.79 -3.53
N LEU A 169 3.47 -14.83 -4.19
CA LEU A 169 4.27 -15.06 -5.41
C LEU A 169 5.58 -15.78 -5.12
N HIS A 170 6.12 -15.64 -3.91
CA HIS A 170 7.35 -16.32 -3.48
C HIS A 170 7.06 -17.73 -2.94
N GLY A 171 6.01 -17.92 -2.15
CA GLY A 171 5.69 -19.20 -1.53
C GLY A 171 4.51 -19.14 -0.56
N TYR A 172 4.34 -20.18 0.25
CA TYR A 172 3.24 -20.26 1.20
C TYR A 172 3.64 -19.70 2.58
N SER A 173 2.66 -19.24 3.34
CA SER A 173 2.86 -18.68 4.67
C SER A 173 1.64 -18.94 5.56
N VAL A 174 1.85 -18.98 6.87
CA VAL A 174 0.78 -19.05 7.87
C VAL A 174 0.02 -17.74 7.94
N LYS A 175 -1.31 -17.84 7.97
CA LYS A 175 -2.26 -16.72 8.14
C LYS A 175 -2.95 -16.77 9.50
N LYS A 176 -3.76 -15.76 9.81
CA LYS A 176 -4.65 -15.74 10.98
C LYS A 176 -6.11 -15.56 10.55
N VAL A 177 -7.03 -15.90 11.45
CA VAL A 177 -8.47 -15.68 11.30
C VAL A 177 -8.94 -14.76 12.43
N GLY A 178 -9.88 -13.88 12.13
CA GLY A 178 -10.42 -12.89 13.06
C GLY A 178 -9.56 -11.64 13.28
N ASP A 179 -9.98 -10.83 14.24
CA ASP A 179 -9.42 -9.53 14.56
C ASP A 179 -9.61 -9.21 16.05
N TYR A 180 -8.98 -8.12 16.47
CA TYR A 180 -8.97 -7.68 17.87
C TYR A 180 -10.28 -7.00 18.30
N SER A 181 -11.16 -6.62 17.37
CA SER A 181 -12.36 -5.83 17.68
C SER A 181 -13.52 -6.71 18.13
N THR A 182 -13.77 -7.83 17.45
CA THR A 182 -14.98 -8.63 17.69
C THR A 182 -14.72 -10.13 17.82
N GLY A 183 -13.49 -10.53 18.17
CA GLY A 183 -13.04 -11.94 18.13
C GLY A 183 -14.02 -12.98 18.67
N ALA A 184 -14.61 -12.76 19.85
CA ALA A 184 -15.62 -13.67 20.41
C ALA A 184 -17.00 -13.52 19.74
N GLY A 185 -17.44 -12.27 19.52
CA GLY A 185 -18.74 -11.95 18.96
C GLY A 185 -18.94 -12.51 17.55
N GLN A 186 -17.92 -12.40 16.70
CA GLN A 186 -17.98 -12.93 15.34
C GLN A 186 -18.02 -14.47 15.29
N THR A 187 -17.61 -15.14 16.37
CA THR A 187 -17.67 -16.60 16.46
C THR A 187 -19.02 -17.08 16.98
N ILE A 188 -19.58 -16.45 18.02
CA ILE A 188 -20.82 -16.94 18.65
C ILE A 188 -22.09 -16.56 17.89
N LEU A 189 -22.15 -15.35 17.32
CA LEU A 189 -23.40 -14.84 16.73
C LEU A 189 -23.90 -15.62 15.51
N PRO A 190 -23.04 -16.19 14.64
CA PRO A 190 -23.52 -17.09 13.59
C PRO A 190 -24.32 -18.30 14.12
N TYR A 191 -24.05 -18.78 15.34
CA TYR A 191 -24.81 -19.89 15.95
C TYR A 191 -26.16 -19.45 16.53
N VAL A 192 -26.31 -18.18 16.89
CA VAL A 192 -27.53 -17.64 17.51
C VAL A 192 -28.45 -17.02 16.44
N LEU A 193 -27.88 -16.23 15.53
CA LEU A 193 -28.62 -15.39 14.58
C LEU A 193 -28.39 -15.80 13.11
N GLY A 194 -27.45 -16.72 12.83
CA GLY A 194 -27.09 -17.08 11.46
C GLY A 194 -26.22 -16.05 10.72
N SER A 195 -25.83 -14.95 11.38
CA SER A 195 -25.04 -13.84 10.80
C SER A 195 -23.92 -13.37 11.74
N THR A 196 -22.97 -12.61 11.19
CA THR A 196 -21.93 -11.90 11.97
C THR A 196 -22.43 -10.52 12.40
N GLU A 197 -23.47 -10.49 13.24
CA GLU A 197 -24.23 -9.28 13.57
C GLU A 197 -23.37 -8.14 14.16
N VAL A 198 -22.23 -8.44 14.76
CA VAL A 198 -21.24 -7.44 15.23
C VAL A 198 -20.69 -6.53 14.12
N TYR A 199 -20.85 -6.90 12.85
CA TYR A 199 -20.51 -6.07 11.69
C TYR A 199 -21.72 -5.57 10.91
N ALA A 200 -22.93 -5.84 11.40
CA ALA A 200 -24.12 -5.25 10.82
C ALA A 200 -24.10 -3.73 11.02
N GLN A 201 -24.73 -3.02 10.09
CA GLN A 201 -24.83 -1.57 10.17
C GLN A 201 -25.76 -1.21 11.34
N GLY A 202 -25.19 -0.60 12.38
CA GLY A 202 -25.96 -0.10 13.51
C GLY A 202 -26.93 1.01 13.07
N THR A 203 -28.08 1.09 13.73
CA THR A 203 -29.02 2.20 13.55
C THR A 203 -28.42 3.49 14.11
N SER A 204 -28.35 4.54 13.30
CA SER A 204 -27.98 5.88 13.75
C SER A 204 -29.23 6.70 14.06
N TRP A 205 -29.20 7.48 15.14
CA TRP A 205 -30.22 8.48 15.41
C TRP A 205 -30.21 9.56 14.31
N SER A 206 -31.38 10.12 13.98
CA SER A 206 -31.45 11.26 13.07
C SER A 206 -30.68 12.43 13.67
N LEU A 207 -29.67 12.92 12.97
CA LEU A 207 -28.99 14.16 13.33
C LEU A 207 -29.99 15.31 13.09
N SER A 208 -30.58 15.82 14.17
CA SER A 208 -31.42 17.01 14.18
C SER A 208 -30.65 18.24 13.74
#